data_AF-A0AA88XNT7-F1
#
_entry.id   AF-A0AA88XNT7-F1
#
_cell.length_a   1.000
_cell.length_b   1.000
_cell.length_c   1.000
_cell.angle_alpha   90.00
_cell.angle_beta   90.00
_cell.angle_gamma   90.00
#
_symmetry.space_group_name_H-M   'P 1'
#
loop_
_entity.id
_entity.type
_entity.pdbx_description
1 polymer ?
#
loop_
_entity_poly.entity_id
_entity_poly.type
_entity_poly.pdbx_seq_one_letter_code
_entity_poly.pdbx_strand_id
1 'polypeptide(L)' 'MISPDMVPLGKTFSDWAPGEPSGEYNGDREECGSLKGHVDYQWNDVYCLRNFPFICEQILSSN' A
#
# COMPACT_ATOMS: atom_id res chain seq x y z
N MET A 1 -2.16 -4.41 -2.16
CA MET A 1 -2.51 -3.71 -0.91
C MET A 1 -3.96 -4.03 -0.59
N ILE A 2 -4.27 -4.44 0.64
CA ILE A 2 -5.66 -4.61 1.10
C ILE A 2 -6.12 -3.22 1.56
N SER A 3 -7.34 -2.82 1.21
CA SER A 3 -7.93 -1.59 1.73
C SER A 3 -7.96 -1.66 3.27
N PRO A 4 -7.33 -0.72 4.01
CA PRO A 4 -7.27 -0.80 5.47
C PRO A 4 -8.64 -0.72 6.16
N ASP A 5 -9.67 -0.27 5.44
CA ASP A 5 -11.06 -0.15 5.87
C ASP A 5 -11.94 -1.39 5.52
N MET A 6 -11.33 -2.47 5.02
CA MET A 6 -12.03 -3.69 4.60
C MET A 6 -13.08 -3.45 3.49
N VAL A 7 -13.04 -2.31 2.80
CA VAL A 7 -13.79 -2.12 1.57
C VAL A 7 -13.26 -3.13 0.56
N PRO A 8 -14.13 -3.98 -0.03
CA PRO A 8 -13.70 -4.84 -1.11
C PRO A 8 -13.14 -3.94 -2.20
N LEU A 9 -11.82 -4.01 -2.41
CA LEU A 9 -11.22 -3.41 -3.59
C LEU A 9 -11.97 -4.02 -4.75
N GLY A 10 -12.84 -3.24 -5.40
CA GLY A 10 -13.34 -3.59 -6.71
C GLY A 10 -12.12 -4.02 -7.50
N LYS A 11 -12.18 -5.21 -8.10
CA LYS A 11 -11.04 -5.95 -8.69
C LYS A 11 -10.36 -5.22 -9.87
N THR A 12 -10.58 -3.91 -10.00
CA THR A 12 -10.46 -3.09 -11.21
C THR A 12 -9.53 -1.90 -11.04
N PHE A 13 -9.11 -1.52 -9.82
CA PHE A 13 -8.14 -0.44 -9.64
C PHE A 13 -6.83 -0.95 -9.03
N SER A 14 -5.72 -0.61 -9.68
CA SER A 14 -4.37 -0.76 -9.16
C SER A 14 -3.49 0.37 -9.63
N ASP A 15 -2.64 0.90 -8.76
CA ASP A 15 -1.69 1.97 -9.08
C ASP A 15 -0.27 1.60 -8.61
N TRP A 16 0.19 0.42 -9.01
CA TRP A 16 1.53 -0.05 -8.69
C TRP A 16 2.60 0.77 -9.40
N ALA A 17 3.69 1.04 -8.70
CA ALA A 17 4.88 1.62 -9.30
C ALA A 17 5.47 0.64 -10.34
N PRO A 18 6.22 1.11 -11.34
CA PRO A 18 6.88 0.24 -12.30
C PRO A 18 7.74 -0.82 -11.60
N GLY A 19 7.43 -2.10 -11.85
CA GLY A 19 8.14 -3.24 -11.26
C GLY A 19 7.48 -3.83 -10.01
N GLU A 20 6.42 -3.21 -9.49
CA GLU A 20 5.72 -3.67 -8.29
C GLU A 20 4.35 -4.31 -8.62
N PRO A 21 3.84 -5.23 -7.77
CA PRO A 21 4.52 -5.78 -6.59
C PRO A 21 5.63 -6.77 -6.97
N SER A 22 6.77 -6.71 -6.29
CA SER A 22 7.92 -7.58 -6.54
C SER A 22 7.95 -8.84 -5.66
N GLY A 23 7.26 -8.80 -4.52
CA GLY A 23 7.07 -9.88 -3.55
C GLY A 23 8.25 -10.13 -2.60
N GLU A 24 9.45 -9.71 -2.98
CA GLU A 24 10.66 -9.83 -2.18
C GLU A 24 11.71 -8.76 -2.52
N TYR A 25 12.41 -8.28 -1.49
CA TYR A 25 13.56 -7.40 -1.66
C TYR A 25 14.64 -7.74 -0.62
N ASN A 26 15.87 -7.98 -1.07
CA ASN A 26 17.01 -8.37 -0.22
C ASN A 26 16.75 -9.58 0.70
N GLY A 27 15.91 -10.53 0.27
CA GLY A 27 15.56 -11.73 1.05
C GLY A 27 14.43 -11.52 2.07
N ASP A 28 13.91 -10.30 2.19
CA ASP A 28 12.71 -10.01 2.97
C ASP A 28 11.47 -10.14 2.10
N ARG A 29 10.43 -10.80 2.61
CA ARG A 29 9.13 -10.86 1.93
C ARG A 29 8.39 -9.54 2.06
N GLU A 30 7.84 -9.07 0.96
CA GLU A 30 7.15 -7.78 0.89
C GLU A 30 5.63 -8.00 0.83
N GLU A 31 5.00 -8.00 2.00
CA GLU A 31 3.57 -8.36 2.17
C GLU A 31 2.71 -7.15 2.62
N CYS A 32 3.34 -6.01 2.91
CA CYS A 32 2.68 -4.76 3.30
C CYS A 32 2.82 -3.69 2.20
N GLY A 33 2.04 -2.61 2.25
CA GLY A 33 2.05 -1.57 1.22
C GLY A 33 2.64 -0.24 1.69
N SER A 34 3.25 0.49 0.78
CA SER A 34 3.69 1.89 0.96
C SER A 34 3.47 2.70 -0.32
N LEU A 35 3.54 4.03 -0.22
CA LEU A 35 3.45 4.95 -1.36
C LEU A 35 4.85 5.50 -1.67
N LYS A 36 5.33 5.30 -2.90
CA LYS A 36 6.63 5.83 -3.37
C LYS A 36 6.46 7.29 -3.82
N GLY A 37 6.74 8.23 -2.93
CA GLY A 37 6.60 9.66 -3.23
C GLY A 37 7.45 10.17 -4.42
N HIS A 38 8.53 9.47 -4.78
CA HIS A 38 9.36 9.79 -5.96
C HIS A 38 8.81 9.20 -7.28
N VAL A 39 7.73 8.41 -7.21
CA VAL A 39 7.01 7.83 -8.34
C VAL A 39 5.53 8.18 -8.19
N ASP A 40 5.23 9.48 -8.05
CA ASP A 40 3.85 10.00 -7.95
C ASP A 40 2.94 9.30 -6.93
N TYR A 41 3.53 8.85 -5.82
CA TYR A 41 2.84 8.08 -4.77
C TYR A 41 2.26 6.74 -5.21
N GLN A 42 2.75 6.18 -6.31
CA GLN A 42 2.41 4.82 -6.74
C GLN A 42 2.84 3.77 -5.71
N TRP A 43 2.16 2.63 -5.74
CA TRP A 43 2.23 1.62 -4.70
C TRP A 43 3.51 0.80 -4.79
N ASN A 44 3.99 0.41 -3.62
CA ASN A 44 5.11 -0.50 -3.44
C ASN A 44 4.77 -1.51 -2.36
N ASP A 45 5.00 -2.78 -2.61
CA ASP A 45 5.06 -3.76 -1.54
C ASP A 45 6.35 -3.57 -0.75
N VAL A 46 6.27 -3.77 0.56
CA VAL A 46 7.39 -3.56 1.49
C VAL A 46 7.40 -4.61 2.58
N TYR A 47 8.59 -4.87 3.12
CA TYR A 47 8.73 -5.64 4.36
C TYR A 47 7.93 -4.99 5.50
N CYS A 48 7.01 -5.75 6.08
CA CYS A 48 6.02 -5.25 7.04
C CYS A 48 6.58 -4.62 8.31
N LEU A 49 7.79 -4.99 8.74
CA LEU A 49 8.40 -4.44 9.96
C LEU A 49 9.27 -3.20 9.68
N ARG A 50 9.33 -2.72 8.44
CA ARG A 50 10.01 -1.47 8.12
C ARG A 50 9.16 -0.29 8.59
N ASN A 51 9.78 0.64 9.30
CA ASN A 51 9.11 1.84 9.80
C ASN A 51 8.95 2.90 8.70
N PHE A 52 7.71 3.36 8.49
CA PHE A 52 7.37 4.45 7.58
C PHE A 52 6.42 5.44 8.26
N PRO A 53 6.40 6.72 7.82
CA PRO A 53 5.23 7.57 8.03
C PRO A 53 3.97 6.90 7.45
N PHE A 54 2.82 7.15 8.06
CA PHE A 54 1.55 6.52 7.68
C PHE A 54 0.43 7.55 7.53
N ILE A 55 -0.62 7.13 6.82
CA ILE A 55 -1.85 7.89 6.61
C ILE A 55 -2.97 7.18 7.35
N CYS A 56 -3.79 7.93 8.08
CA CYS A 56 -5.03 7.46 8.68
C CYS A 56 -6.22 7.91 7.84
N GLU A 57 -7.28 7.12 7.83
CA GLU A 57 -8.57 7.45 7.25
C GLU A 57 -9.67 7.26 8.30
N GLN A 58 -10.70 8.10 8.27
CA GLN A 58 -11.90 7.96 9.10
C GLN A 58 -13.14 8.36 8.30
N ILE A 59 -14.19 7.52 8.38
CA ILE A 59 -15.51 7.89 7.86
C ILE A 59 -16.11 8.95 8.78
N LEU A 60 -16.47 10.09 8.21
CA LEU A 60 -17.23 11.10 8.92
C LEU A 60 -18.67 10.62 9.13
N SER A 61 -19.03 10.21 10.34
CA SER A 61 -20.42 9.98 10.71
C SER A 61 -21.11 11.32 10.94
N SER A 62 -22.13 11.63 10.13
CA SER A 62 -23.03 12.75 10.39
C SER A 62 -23.95 12.37 11.55
N ASN A 63 -24.09 13.25 12.54
CA ASN A 63 -25.00 13.08 13.69
C ASN A 63 -26.43 13.45 13.29
#